data_AF-A0A4R3XSQ9-F1
#
_entry.id   AF-A0A4R3XSQ9-F1
#
_cell.length_a   1.000
_cell.length_b   1.000
_cell.length_c   1.000
_cell.angle_alpha   90.00
_cell.angle_beta   90.00
_cell.angle_gamma   90.00
#
_symmetry.space_group_name_H-M   'P 1'
#
loop_
_entity.id
_entity.type
_entity.pdbx_description
1 polymer ?
#
loop_
_entity_poly.entity_id
_entity_poly.type
_entity_poly.pdbx_seq_one_letter_code
_entity_poly.pdbx_strand_id
1 'polypeptide(L)'
;MKTRDLLIKLGFQEDWNVMTDELPGYYFDFGNAKLYAAQVMTKYLQPCILLTGVLSDNRSIGMVQSELHTYVNSYEEGMALLAYSVGEDFVPMKPTEWLDLGRKFEDHLPWVQSRKEHDARPQCVVDRDWLRVALKKLSTLIKNANDCEQASFEFDGEIFCIKFLDTRLAFPGTGKAWDSNYYVDKKNLIGLPKRLSTESVFIDISNGYLGIDGRGMSLACICEES
;
A
#
# COMPACT_ATOMS: atom_id res chain seq x y z
N MET A 1 15.51 -6.60 -7.63
CA MET A 1 16.13 -6.90 -8.94
C MET A 1 16.47 -5.58 -9.64
N LYS A 2 17.61 -5.46 -10.34
CA LYS A 2 17.90 -4.24 -11.12
C LYS A 2 16.99 -4.17 -12.34
N THR A 3 16.43 -3.00 -12.63
CA THR A 3 15.53 -2.80 -13.78
C THR A 3 16.26 -3.01 -15.11
N ARG A 4 17.56 -2.73 -15.20
CA ARG A 4 18.36 -3.01 -16.42
C ARG A 4 18.46 -4.52 -16.72
N ASP A 5 18.65 -5.35 -15.70
CA ASP A 5 18.66 -6.81 -15.86
C ASP A 5 17.31 -7.34 -16.34
N LEU A 6 16.21 -6.69 -15.91
CA LEU A 6 14.87 -6.98 -16.38
C LEU A 6 14.75 -6.65 -17.88
N LEU A 7 15.17 -5.45 -18.31
CA LEU A 7 15.11 -5.05 -19.72
C LEU A 7 15.84 -6.04 -20.63
N ILE A 8 17.04 -6.48 -20.23
CA ILE A 8 17.82 -7.50 -20.96
C ILE A 8 17.02 -8.81 -21.06
N LYS A 9 16.44 -9.29 -19.95
CA LYS A 9 15.63 -10.52 -19.94
C LYS A 9 14.37 -10.42 -20.81
N LEU A 10 13.81 -9.22 -20.96
CA LEU A 10 12.63 -8.97 -21.79
C LEU A 10 12.98 -8.79 -23.29
N GLY A 11 14.25 -8.90 -23.65
CA GLY A 11 14.71 -8.80 -25.03
C GLY A 11 14.89 -7.37 -25.54
N PHE A 12 15.04 -6.39 -24.65
CA PHE A 12 15.45 -5.06 -25.06
C PHE A 12 16.87 -5.11 -25.63
N GLN A 13 17.10 -4.33 -26.67
CA GLN A 13 18.38 -4.20 -27.35
C GLN A 13 19.16 -3.03 -26.77
N GLU A 14 20.48 -3.16 -26.71
CA GLU A 14 21.36 -2.10 -26.23
C GLU A 14 21.44 -0.95 -27.25
N ASP A 15 21.39 0.28 -26.75
CA ASP A 15 21.66 1.50 -27.51
C ASP A 15 22.82 2.27 -26.86
N TRP A 16 23.94 2.29 -27.56
CA TRP A 16 25.16 2.97 -27.11
C TRP A 16 25.21 4.46 -27.50
N ASN A 17 24.24 4.92 -28.29
CA ASN A 17 24.18 6.30 -28.77
C ASN A 17 23.19 7.17 -27.98
N VAL A 18 22.39 6.57 -27.10
CA VAL A 18 21.46 7.28 -26.23
C VAL A 18 22.22 8.06 -25.14
N MET A 19 21.78 9.29 -24.89
CA MET A 19 22.24 10.05 -23.72
C MET A 19 21.62 9.45 -22.45
N THR A 20 22.45 8.79 -21.65
CA THR A 20 22.09 8.12 -20.40
C THR A 20 23.23 8.33 -19.40
N ASP A 21 22.90 8.42 -18.11
CA ASP A 21 23.89 8.54 -17.04
C ASP A 21 24.77 7.28 -16.95
N GLU A 22 24.21 6.13 -17.33
CA GLU A 22 24.91 4.85 -17.38
C GLU A 22 24.64 4.15 -18.71
N LEU A 23 25.70 3.94 -19.51
CA LEU A 23 25.63 3.22 -20.79
C LEU A 23 25.61 1.69 -20.57
N PRO A 24 25.01 0.91 -21.49
CA PRO A 24 24.17 1.35 -22.61
C PRO A 24 22.77 1.79 -22.17
N GLY A 25 22.11 2.61 -23.00
CA GLY A 25 20.65 2.71 -22.97
C GLY A 25 20.03 1.44 -23.55
N TYR A 26 18.71 1.33 -23.52
CA TYR A 26 18.00 0.20 -24.12
C TYR A 26 16.85 0.67 -24.98
N TYR A 27 16.47 -0.15 -25.96
CA TYR A 27 15.23 0.04 -26.70
C TYR A 27 14.56 -1.30 -27.02
N PHE A 28 13.25 -1.24 -27.20
CA PHE A 28 12.45 -2.35 -27.70
C PHE A 28 11.68 -1.88 -28.93
N ASP A 29 11.72 -2.69 -29.98
CA ASP A 29 11.04 -2.42 -31.24
C ASP A 29 9.81 -3.33 -31.37
N PHE A 30 8.62 -2.73 -31.23
CA PHE A 30 7.34 -3.40 -31.41
C PHE A 30 6.95 -3.57 -32.89
N GLY A 31 7.78 -3.09 -33.83
CA GLY A 31 7.54 -3.10 -35.28
C GLY A 31 6.79 -1.88 -35.79
N ASN A 32 5.77 -1.43 -35.04
CA ASN A 32 5.02 -0.20 -35.28
C ASN A 32 5.41 0.96 -34.36
N ALA A 33 6.22 0.71 -33.33
CA ALA A 33 6.69 1.72 -32.39
C ALA A 33 8.00 1.29 -31.74
N LYS A 34 8.75 2.27 -31.21
CA LYS A 34 9.94 2.04 -30.41
C LYS A 34 9.77 2.63 -29.03
N LEU A 35 10.13 1.83 -28.02
CA LEU A 35 10.21 2.24 -26.64
C LEU A 35 11.67 2.27 -26.23
N TYR A 36 12.11 3.38 -25.68
CA TYR A 36 13.46 3.62 -25.20
C TYR A 36 13.46 3.63 -23.68
N ALA A 37 14.56 3.15 -23.11
CA ALA A 37 14.82 3.16 -21.68
C ALA A 37 16.22 3.71 -21.44
N ALA A 38 16.32 4.82 -20.70
CA ALA A 38 17.58 5.45 -20.36
C ALA A 38 17.66 5.66 -18.84
N GLN A 39 18.82 5.46 -18.25
CA GLN A 39 19.02 5.80 -16.85
C GLN A 39 19.31 7.30 -16.77
N VAL A 40 18.48 8.02 -16.02
CA VAL A 40 18.58 9.47 -15.87
C VAL A 40 18.35 9.88 -14.41
N MET A 41 18.63 11.13 -14.10
CA MET A 41 18.26 11.74 -12.83
C MET A 41 16.87 12.38 -12.91
N THR A 42 16.03 12.06 -11.94
CA THR A 42 14.76 12.75 -11.72
C THR A 42 14.98 14.21 -11.29
N LYS A 43 13.90 15.00 -11.29
CA LYS A 43 13.90 16.37 -10.74
C LYS A 43 14.34 16.47 -9.26
N TYR A 44 14.32 15.36 -8.52
CA TYR A 44 14.74 15.28 -7.13
C TYR A 44 16.16 14.70 -6.97
N LEU A 45 16.95 14.65 -8.05
CA LEU A 45 18.30 14.10 -8.06
C LEU A 45 18.36 12.64 -7.56
N GLN A 46 17.34 11.87 -7.88
CA GLN A 46 17.31 10.42 -7.65
C GLN A 46 17.42 9.69 -8.99
N PRO A 47 18.24 8.63 -9.09
CA PRO A 47 18.39 7.87 -10.33
C PRO A 47 17.11 7.08 -10.64
N CYS A 48 16.65 7.16 -11.89
CA CYS A 48 15.51 6.41 -12.40
C CYS A 48 15.79 5.86 -13.80
N ILE A 49 14.97 4.92 -14.26
CA ILE A 49 14.91 4.50 -15.66
C ILE A 49 13.75 5.27 -16.30
N LEU A 50 14.09 6.23 -17.16
CA LEU A 50 13.10 6.95 -17.95
C LEU A 50 12.75 6.13 -19.18
N LEU A 51 11.47 5.77 -19.28
CA LEU A 51 10.86 5.17 -20.45
C LEU A 51 10.27 6.26 -21.34
N THR A 52 10.68 6.27 -22.61
CA THR A 52 10.11 7.18 -23.60
C THR A 52 9.78 6.47 -24.90
N GLY A 53 8.73 6.89 -25.58
CA GLY A 53 8.38 6.33 -26.88
C GLY A 53 7.18 7.04 -27.47
N VAL A 54 7.07 6.99 -28.79
CA VAL A 54 5.85 7.40 -29.48
C VAL A 54 5.18 6.13 -29.97
N LEU A 55 4.04 5.81 -29.37
CA LEU A 55 3.20 4.68 -29.74
C LEU A 55 2.16 5.20 -30.72
N SER A 56 2.26 4.81 -31.98
CA SER A 56 1.27 5.13 -33.00
C SER A 56 0.56 3.88 -33.47
N ASP A 57 -0.76 3.91 -33.48
CA ASP A 57 -1.59 2.97 -34.22
C ASP A 57 -2.30 3.71 -35.38
N ASN A 58 -3.16 3.00 -36.14
CA ASN A 58 -3.86 3.58 -37.29
C ASN A 58 -4.85 4.71 -36.94
N ARG A 59 -5.17 4.92 -35.66
CA ARG A 59 -6.23 5.81 -35.14
C ARG A 59 -5.80 6.66 -33.94
N SER A 60 -4.66 6.39 -33.31
CA SER A 60 -4.19 7.04 -32.10
C SER A 60 -2.67 7.26 -32.13
N ILE A 61 -2.24 8.38 -31.53
CA ILE A 61 -0.83 8.66 -31.25
C ILE A 61 -0.74 8.93 -29.75
N GLY A 62 -0.02 8.07 -29.05
CA GLY A 62 0.30 8.19 -27.64
C GLY A 62 1.80 8.45 -27.45
N MET A 63 2.13 9.26 -26.46
CA MET A 63 3.51 9.40 -26.01
C MET A 63 3.65 8.66 -24.68
N VAL A 64 4.57 7.70 -24.62
CA VAL A 64 5.00 7.09 -23.37
C VAL A 64 6.07 8.00 -22.79
N GLN A 65 5.84 8.45 -21.56
CA GLN A 65 6.84 9.09 -20.73
C GLN A 65 6.58 8.65 -19.29
N SER A 66 7.39 7.72 -18.80
CA SER A 66 7.22 7.11 -17.48
C SER A 66 8.57 6.97 -16.79
N GLU A 67 8.60 7.27 -15.49
CA GLU A 67 9.80 7.13 -14.67
C GLU A 67 9.67 5.86 -13.82
N LEU A 68 10.57 4.91 -14.04
CA LEU A 68 10.65 3.68 -13.25
C LEU A 68 11.80 3.74 -12.25
N HIS A 69 11.65 3.06 -11.12
CA HIS A 69 12.74 2.87 -10.18
C HIS A 69 13.87 2.05 -10.82
N THR A 70 15.11 2.29 -10.38
CA THR A 70 16.29 1.51 -10.80
C THR A 70 16.27 0.07 -10.27
N TYR A 71 15.43 -0.19 -9.28
CA TYR A 71 15.20 -1.50 -8.69
C TYR A 71 13.69 -1.78 -8.61
N VAL A 72 13.31 -3.02 -8.90
CA VAL A 72 11.96 -3.57 -8.72
C VAL A 72 12.00 -4.73 -7.74
N ASN A 73 10.93 -4.98 -6.98
CA ASN A 73 10.96 -6.01 -5.95
C ASN A 73 10.87 -7.42 -6.55
N SER A 74 10.13 -7.58 -7.65
CA SER A 74 9.98 -8.84 -8.38
C SER A 74 10.06 -8.68 -9.90
N TYR A 75 10.18 -9.80 -10.61
CA TYR A 75 10.19 -9.81 -12.08
C TYR A 75 8.80 -9.43 -12.62
N GLU A 76 7.75 -9.96 -12.00
CA GLU A 76 6.35 -9.74 -12.30
C GLU A 76 5.94 -8.28 -12.10
N GLU A 77 6.34 -7.66 -10.99
CA GLU A 77 6.12 -6.22 -10.74
C GLU A 77 6.79 -5.36 -11.81
N GLY A 78 8.04 -5.67 -12.15
CA GLY A 78 8.76 -4.92 -13.18
C GLY A 78 8.11 -5.02 -14.56
N MET A 79 7.64 -6.21 -14.93
CA MET A 79 6.85 -6.40 -16.16
C MET A 79 5.52 -5.64 -16.12
N ALA A 80 4.81 -5.68 -14.98
CA ALA A 80 3.56 -4.96 -14.80
C ALA A 80 3.76 -3.44 -14.97
N LEU A 81 4.81 -2.88 -14.37
CA LEU A 81 5.16 -1.47 -14.49
C LEU A 81 5.49 -1.06 -15.94
N LEU A 82 6.21 -1.91 -16.67
CA LEU A 82 6.52 -1.68 -18.08
C LEU A 82 5.25 -1.73 -18.94
N ALA A 83 4.42 -2.76 -18.76
CA ALA A 83 3.17 -2.91 -19.49
C ALA A 83 2.19 -1.76 -19.21
N TYR A 84 2.07 -1.36 -17.94
CA TYR A 84 1.28 -0.20 -17.54
C TYR A 84 1.78 1.10 -18.18
N SER A 85 3.10 1.28 -18.30
CA SER A 85 3.68 2.46 -18.95
C SER A 85 3.40 2.52 -20.45
N VAL A 86 3.28 1.36 -21.12
CA VAL A 86 2.91 1.25 -22.54
C VAL A 86 1.41 1.49 -22.75
N GLY A 87 0.59 1.11 -21.77
CA GLY A 87 -0.88 1.24 -21.81
C GLY A 87 -1.59 0.00 -22.36
N GLU A 88 -2.88 -0.12 -22.05
CA GLU A 88 -3.69 -1.29 -22.40
C GLU A 88 -4.09 -1.33 -23.88
N ASP A 89 -4.36 -0.17 -24.47
CA ASP A 89 -4.90 -0.07 -25.83
C ASP A 89 -3.85 -0.30 -26.93
N PHE A 90 -2.56 -0.22 -26.61
CA PHE A 90 -1.50 -0.38 -27.61
C PHE A 90 -1.40 -1.83 -28.09
N VAL A 91 -1.43 -2.04 -29.41
CA VAL A 91 -1.24 -3.36 -30.01
C VAL A 91 0.08 -3.39 -30.78
N PRO A 92 1.06 -4.21 -30.36
CA PRO A 92 2.34 -4.30 -31.06
C PRO A 92 2.17 -5.06 -32.38
N MET A 93 2.94 -4.66 -33.41
CA MET A 93 2.96 -5.38 -34.69
C MET A 93 3.77 -6.68 -34.61
N LYS A 94 4.82 -6.69 -33.77
CA LYS A 94 5.61 -7.88 -33.45
C LYS A 94 5.05 -8.59 -32.22
N PRO A 95 5.02 -9.95 -32.21
CA PRO A 95 4.58 -10.69 -31.03
C PRO A 95 5.48 -10.35 -29.85
N THR A 96 4.87 -9.82 -28.78
CA THR A 96 5.59 -9.31 -27.62
C THR A 96 5.01 -9.91 -26.34
N GLU A 97 5.43 -11.14 -26.03
CA GLU A 97 4.86 -11.95 -24.95
C GLU A 97 4.91 -11.26 -23.58
N TRP A 98 5.98 -10.52 -23.31
CA TRP A 98 6.13 -9.83 -22.02
C TRP A 98 5.08 -8.74 -21.80
N LEU A 99 4.59 -8.11 -22.88
CA LEU A 99 3.58 -7.06 -22.77
C LEU A 99 2.24 -7.69 -22.36
N ASP A 100 1.87 -8.81 -23.00
CA ASP A 100 0.63 -9.54 -22.69
C ASP A 100 0.67 -10.16 -21.29
N LEU A 101 1.81 -10.70 -20.87
CA LEU A 101 1.99 -11.21 -19.52
C LEU A 101 2.01 -10.08 -18.49
N GLY A 102 2.68 -8.97 -18.76
CA GLY A 102 2.74 -7.81 -17.86
C GLY A 102 1.36 -7.22 -17.60
N ARG A 103 0.48 -7.16 -18.62
CA ARG A 103 -0.92 -6.77 -18.46
C ARG A 103 -1.70 -7.69 -17.51
N LYS A 104 -1.41 -8.99 -17.51
CA LYS A 104 -2.02 -9.95 -16.57
C LYS A 104 -1.49 -9.80 -15.14
N PHE A 105 -0.35 -9.14 -14.96
CA PHE A 105 0.25 -8.86 -13.65
C PHE A 105 -0.15 -7.50 -13.08
N GLU A 106 -1.26 -6.90 -13.52
CA GLU A 106 -1.78 -5.64 -12.96
C GLU A 106 -1.85 -5.66 -11.41
N ASP A 107 -2.21 -6.81 -10.84
CA ASP A 107 -2.26 -7.04 -9.40
C ASP A 107 -0.92 -6.91 -8.66
N HIS A 108 0.20 -6.89 -9.39
CA HIS A 108 1.56 -6.69 -8.86
C HIS A 108 2.01 -5.24 -8.92
N LEU A 109 1.18 -4.32 -9.45
CA LEU A 109 1.51 -2.90 -9.44
C LEU A 109 1.59 -2.38 -8.00
N PRO A 110 2.58 -1.53 -7.66
CA PRO A 110 2.81 -1.09 -6.28
C PRO A 110 1.57 -0.47 -5.64
N TRP A 111 0.83 0.37 -6.37
CA TRP A 111 -0.38 1.00 -5.84
C TRP A 111 -1.56 0.03 -5.68
N VAL A 112 -1.63 -1.03 -6.49
CA VAL A 112 -2.63 -2.08 -6.34
C VAL A 112 -2.32 -2.93 -5.11
N GLN A 113 -1.06 -3.31 -4.93
CA GLN A 113 -0.59 -4.03 -3.73
C GLN A 113 -0.80 -3.18 -2.47
N SER A 114 -0.37 -1.92 -2.48
CA SER A 114 -0.58 -1.00 -1.35
C SER A 114 -2.07 -0.80 -1.04
N ARG A 115 -2.95 -0.76 -2.06
CA ARG A 115 -4.40 -0.70 -1.84
C ARG A 115 -4.92 -2.01 -1.23
N LYS A 116 -4.50 -3.17 -1.73
CA LYS A 116 -4.87 -4.47 -1.15
C LYS A 116 -4.43 -4.61 0.29
N GLU A 117 -3.19 -4.23 0.60
CA GLU A 117 -2.68 -4.17 1.97
C GLU A 117 -3.49 -3.18 2.81
N HIS A 118 -3.81 -2.00 2.26
CA HIS A 118 -4.65 -1.02 2.92
C HIS A 118 -6.03 -1.60 3.28
N ASP A 119 -6.68 -2.27 2.33
CA ASP A 119 -8.03 -2.82 2.47
C ASP A 119 -8.08 -4.12 3.29
N ALA A 120 -6.96 -4.85 3.36
CA ALA A 120 -6.79 -6.04 4.18
C ALA A 120 -6.48 -5.71 5.64
N ARG A 121 -6.15 -4.45 5.96
CA ARG A 121 -5.94 -4.06 7.36
C ARG A 121 -7.17 -4.34 8.21
N PRO A 122 -7.00 -4.79 9.46
CA PRO A 122 -8.07 -4.84 10.43
C PRO A 122 -8.61 -3.43 10.64
N GLN A 123 -9.84 -3.21 10.20
CA GLN A 123 -10.54 -1.93 10.36
C GLN A 123 -12.03 -2.16 10.58
N CYS A 124 -12.63 -1.30 11.37
CA CYS A 124 -14.08 -1.25 11.56
C CYS A 124 -14.55 0.19 11.73
N VAL A 125 -15.84 0.38 11.51
CA VAL A 125 -16.53 1.65 11.70
C VAL A 125 -17.55 1.47 12.80
N VAL A 126 -17.54 2.36 13.78
CA VAL A 126 -18.48 2.35 14.90
C VAL A 126 -19.21 3.68 14.99
N ASP A 127 -20.44 3.66 15.49
CA ASP A 127 -21.19 4.89 15.73
C ASP A 127 -20.53 5.73 16.84
N ARG A 128 -20.47 7.04 16.62
CA ARG A 128 -19.89 8.00 17.58
C ARG A 128 -20.53 7.89 18.96
N ASP A 129 -21.83 7.72 19.06
CA ASP A 129 -22.53 7.72 20.34
C ASP A 129 -22.17 6.50 21.19
N TRP A 130 -22.05 5.33 20.56
CA TRP A 130 -21.56 4.12 21.22
C TRP A 130 -20.12 4.30 21.70
N LEU A 131 -19.23 4.76 20.80
CA LEU A 131 -17.83 4.93 21.13
C LEU A 131 -17.61 6.00 22.20
N ARG A 132 -18.36 7.12 22.16
CA ARG A 132 -18.29 8.18 23.17
C ARG A 132 -18.63 7.65 24.57
N VAL A 133 -19.66 6.82 24.68
CA VAL A 133 -20.04 6.19 25.96
C VAL A 133 -18.94 5.24 26.43
N ALA A 134 -18.39 4.43 25.52
CA ALA A 134 -17.30 3.51 25.82
C ALA A 134 -16.04 4.25 26.30
N LEU A 135 -15.59 5.28 25.57
CA LEU A 135 -14.42 6.09 25.92
C LEU A 135 -14.58 6.80 27.27
N LYS A 136 -15.79 7.28 27.60
CA LYS A 136 -16.07 7.90 28.91
C LYS A 136 -15.95 6.88 30.06
N LYS A 137 -16.47 5.66 29.87
CA LYS A 137 -16.32 4.57 30.84
C LYS A 137 -14.86 4.15 30.96
N LEU A 138 -14.19 3.92 29.84
CA LEU A 138 -12.78 3.53 29.77
C LEU A 138 -11.87 4.58 30.44
N SER A 139 -12.12 5.87 30.22
CA SER A 139 -11.37 6.95 30.90
C SER A 139 -11.50 6.92 32.42
N THR A 140 -12.69 6.54 32.94
CA THR A 140 -12.90 6.38 34.39
C THR A 140 -12.11 5.18 34.92
N LEU A 141 -12.09 4.07 34.18
CA LEU A 141 -11.34 2.87 34.56
C LEU A 141 -9.83 3.11 34.54
N ILE A 142 -9.32 3.78 33.49
CA ILE A 142 -7.90 4.12 33.34
C ILE A 142 -7.38 4.92 34.54
N LYS A 143 -8.18 5.84 35.10
CA LYS A 143 -7.77 6.64 36.27
C LYS A 143 -7.47 5.80 37.52
N ASN A 144 -8.13 4.66 37.65
CA ASN A 144 -8.05 3.80 38.83
C ASN A 144 -7.16 2.56 38.61
N ALA A 145 -6.69 2.34 37.38
CA ALA A 145 -5.92 1.17 36.99
C ALA A 145 -4.41 1.33 37.26
N ASN A 146 -3.69 0.23 37.38
CA ASN A 146 -2.23 0.22 37.49
C ASN A 146 -1.56 0.42 36.12
N ASP A 147 -0.29 0.86 36.11
CA ASP A 147 0.46 1.17 34.88
C ASP A 147 0.84 -0.05 34.03
N CYS A 148 0.69 -1.27 34.56
CA CYS A 148 0.92 -2.53 33.85
C CYS A 148 -0.36 -3.10 33.19
N GLU A 149 -1.51 -2.47 33.38
CA GLU A 149 -2.79 -2.98 32.85
C GLU A 149 -2.91 -2.73 31.34
N GLN A 150 -3.47 -3.70 30.63
CA GLN A 150 -3.67 -3.66 29.18
C GLN A 150 -5.16 -3.70 28.82
N ALA A 151 -5.55 -2.93 27.81
CA ALA A 151 -6.86 -3.08 27.17
C ALA A 151 -6.72 -3.98 25.94
N SER A 152 -7.65 -4.91 25.77
CA SER A 152 -7.77 -5.68 24.53
C SER A 152 -8.94 -5.18 23.70
N PHE A 153 -8.72 -5.17 22.39
CA PHE A 153 -9.66 -4.74 21.36
C PHE A 153 -9.90 -5.91 20.41
N GLU A 154 -11.16 -6.24 20.20
CA GLU A 154 -11.61 -7.34 19.35
C GLU A 154 -12.80 -6.87 18.49
N PHE A 155 -12.89 -7.39 17.26
CA PHE A 155 -14.00 -7.12 16.37
C PHE A 155 -14.35 -8.39 15.60
N ASP A 156 -15.59 -8.88 15.74
CA ASP A 156 -16.04 -10.13 15.12
C ASP A 156 -16.73 -9.94 13.76
N GLY A 157 -16.77 -8.70 13.24
CA GLY A 157 -17.46 -8.33 12.01
C GLY A 157 -18.78 -7.57 12.25
N GLU A 158 -19.37 -7.70 13.43
CA GLU A 158 -20.63 -7.04 13.80
C GLU A 158 -20.52 -6.27 15.12
N ILE A 159 -19.74 -6.77 16.07
CA ILE A 159 -19.59 -6.25 17.42
C ILE A 159 -18.14 -5.90 17.67
N PHE A 160 -17.91 -4.63 18.00
CA PHE A 160 -16.64 -4.16 18.52
C PHE A 160 -16.63 -4.25 20.04
N CYS A 161 -15.57 -4.82 20.58
CA CYS A 161 -15.44 -5.01 22.01
C CYS A 161 -14.09 -4.54 22.53
N ILE A 162 -14.15 -3.76 23.62
CA ILE A 162 -13.01 -3.33 24.42
C ILE A 162 -13.11 -4.02 25.77
N LYS A 163 -12.10 -4.80 26.14
CA LYS A 163 -11.97 -5.37 27.50
C LYS A 163 -10.83 -4.66 28.22
N PHE A 164 -11.12 -4.18 29.42
CA PHE A 164 -10.12 -3.56 30.29
C PHE A 164 -10.49 -3.87 31.74
N LEU A 165 -9.55 -4.48 32.48
CA LEU A 165 -9.83 -5.09 33.79
C LEU A 165 -11.02 -6.07 33.68
N ASP A 166 -11.92 -6.10 34.67
CA ASP A 166 -13.14 -6.91 34.68
C ASP A 166 -14.29 -6.31 33.85
N THR A 167 -14.05 -5.24 33.09
CA THR A 167 -15.09 -4.56 32.32
C THR A 167 -14.99 -4.88 30.84
N ARG A 168 -16.12 -5.31 30.27
CA ARG A 168 -16.32 -5.50 28.84
C ARG A 168 -17.25 -4.43 28.28
N LEU A 169 -16.78 -3.67 27.30
CA LEU A 169 -17.54 -2.66 26.57
C LEU A 169 -17.76 -3.16 25.15
N ALA A 170 -18.97 -3.62 24.83
CA ALA A 170 -19.33 -4.12 23.51
C ALA A 170 -20.39 -3.23 22.85
N PHE A 171 -20.23 -2.96 21.56
CA PHE A 171 -21.14 -2.12 20.79
C PHE A 171 -21.08 -2.46 19.29
N PRO A 172 -22.15 -2.21 18.53
CA PRO A 172 -22.21 -2.56 17.13
C PRO A 172 -21.21 -1.75 16.29
N GLY A 173 -20.67 -2.40 15.26
CA GLY A 173 -19.83 -1.79 14.25
C GLY A 173 -20.02 -2.47 12.89
N THR A 174 -19.45 -1.87 11.85
CA THR A 174 -19.48 -2.41 10.49
C THR A 174 -18.05 -2.55 9.99
N GLY A 175 -17.71 -3.70 9.42
CA GLY A 175 -16.38 -3.95 8.87
C GLY A 175 -16.14 -5.43 8.64
N LYS A 176 -14.87 -5.81 8.46
CA LYS A 176 -14.46 -7.22 8.43
C LYS A 176 -13.99 -7.64 9.82
N ALA A 177 -14.31 -8.86 10.22
CA ALA A 177 -13.79 -9.46 11.45
C ALA A 177 -12.26 -9.38 11.49
N TRP A 178 -11.71 -9.13 12.67
CA TRP A 178 -10.27 -9.10 12.88
C TRP A 178 -9.77 -10.51 13.19
N ASP A 179 -8.63 -10.89 12.62
CA ASP A 179 -8.07 -12.23 12.81
C ASP A 179 -7.50 -12.45 14.22
N SER A 180 -7.18 -11.37 14.92
CA SER A 180 -6.51 -11.38 16.22
C SER A 180 -7.08 -10.32 17.16
N ASN A 181 -6.85 -10.52 18.46
CA ASN A 181 -7.08 -9.50 19.47
C ASN A 181 -5.85 -8.58 19.55
N TYR A 182 -6.10 -7.30 19.81
CA TYR A 182 -5.03 -6.30 19.87
C TYR A 182 -4.99 -5.66 21.24
N TYR A 183 -3.77 -5.47 21.76
CA TYR A 183 -3.54 -5.03 23.13
C TYR A 183 -2.90 -3.64 23.15
N VAL A 184 -3.33 -2.79 24.06
CA VAL A 184 -2.77 -1.45 24.28
C VAL A 184 -2.52 -1.24 25.76
N ASP A 185 -1.29 -0.88 26.12
CA ASP A 185 -0.93 -0.55 27.50
C ASP A 185 -1.70 0.68 27.99
N LYS A 186 -2.05 0.71 29.29
CA LYS A 186 -2.69 1.87 29.93
C LYS A 186 -1.99 3.20 29.59
N LYS A 187 -0.66 3.23 29.56
CA LYS A 187 0.12 4.44 29.27
C LYS A 187 -0.25 5.06 27.91
N ASN A 188 -0.54 4.21 26.92
CA ASN A 188 -0.92 4.64 25.58
C ASN A 188 -2.41 4.97 25.48
N LEU A 189 -3.26 4.38 26.34
CA LEU A 189 -4.70 4.70 26.43
C LEU A 189 -4.99 6.12 26.96
N ILE A 190 -4.01 6.79 27.58
CA ILE A 190 -4.18 8.19 28.02
C ILE A 190 -4.37 9.13 26.81
N GLY A 191 -3.90 8.73 25.62
CA GLY A 191 -3.99 9.49 24.37
C GLY A 191 -5.38 9.48 23.69
N LEU A 192 -6.36 8.77 24.25
CA LEU A 192 -7.68 8.59 23.64
C LEU A 192 -8.34 9.93 23.26
N PRO A 193 -9.04 9.98 22.12
CA PRO A 193 -9.70 11.20 21.66
C PRO A 193 -10.75 11.65 22.68
N LYS A 194 -10.57 12.86 23.22
CA LYS A 194 -11.56 13.50 24.11
C LYS A 194 -12.80 13.99 23.37
N ARG A 195 -12.69 14.16 22.04
CA ARG A 195 -13.74 14.63 21.15
C ARG A 195 -13.68 13.79 19.88
N LEU A 196 -14.85 13.34 19.44
CA LEU A 196 -15.05 12.63 18.18
C LEU A 196 -15.75 13.60 17.24
N SER A 197 -15.16 13.83 16.07
CA SER A 197 -15.61 14.90 15.17
C SER A 197 -16.70 14.44 14.19
N THR A 198 -16.69 13.16 13.87
CA THR A 198 -17.51 12.50 12.85
C THR A 198 -18.61 11.65 13.47
N GLU A 199 -19.74 11.46 12.77
CA GLU A 199 -20.82 10.57 13.24
C GLU A 199 -20.42 9.09 13.20
N SER A 200 -19.60 8.72 12.21
CA SER A 200 -19.02 7.39 12.08
C SER A 200 -17.53 7.47 12.36
N VAL A 201 -17.06 6.70 13.34
CA VAL A 201 -15.66 6.70 13.77
C VAL A 201 -14.96 5.48 13.21
N PHE A 202 -13.87 5.73 12.48
CA PHE A 202 -12.99 4.70 11.97
C PHE A 202 -12.01 4.24 13.04
N ILE A 203 -11.89 2.93 13.18
CA ILE A 203 -10.91 2.25 14.00
C ILE A 203 -10.09 1.36 13.07
N ASP A 204 -8.77 1.54 13.04
CA ASP A 204 -7.87 0.81 12.16
C ASP A 204 -6.62 0.33 12.89
N ILE A 205 -5.97 -0.69 12.33
CA ILE A 205 -4.72 -1.24 12.86
C ILE A 205 -3.60 -1.07 11.86
N SER A 206 -2.77 -0.08 12.21
CA SER A 206 -1.70 0.58 11.48
C SER A 206 -0.26 0.35 11.92
N ASN A 207 0.61 -0.45 11.26
CA ASN A 207 2.06 -0.40 11.56
C ASN A 207 2.44 -0.51 13.07
N GLY A 208 1.75 -1.36 13.84
CA GLY A 208 1.96 -1.46 15.29
C GLY A 208 1.17 -0.44 16.13
N TYR A 209 0.21 0.26 15.55
CA TYR A 209 -0.66 1.24 16.21
C TYR A 209 -2.14 0.88 16.04
N LEU A 210 -2.95 1.17 17.06
CA LEU A 210 -4.40 1.23 17.00
C LEU A 210 -4.83 2.68 16.76
N GLY A 211 -5.45 2.94 15.61
CA GLY A 211 -6.02 4.23 15.23
C GLY A 211 -7.48 4.35 15.67
N ILE A 212 -7.85 5.49 16.26
CA ILE A 212 -9.26 5.88 16.50
C ILE A 212 -9.44 7.33 16.06
N ASP A 213 -10.30 7.59 15.06
CA ASP A 213 -10.56 8.93 14.48
C ASP A 213 -9.25 9.65 14.10
N GLY A 214 -8.29 8.91 13.52
CA GLY A 214 -6.97 9.42 13.13
C GLY A 214 -5.94 9.59 14.26
N ARG A 215 -6.26 9.23 15.51
CA ARG A 215 -5.29 9.19 16.61
C ARG A 215 -4.75 7.77 16.80
N GLY A 216 -3.44 7.60 16.56
CA GLY A 216 -2.73 6.35 16.80
C GLY A 216 -2.29 6.18 18.26
N MET A 217 -2.47 4.98 18.80
CA MET A 217 -1.92 4.52 20.08
C MET A 217 -1.04 3.30 19.82
N SER A 218 0.16 3.26 20.39
CA SER A 218 1.05 2.11 20.19
C SER A 218 0.45 0.84 20.79
N LEU A 219 0.41 -0.22 20.01
CA LEU A 219 0.07 -1.55 20.49
C LEU A 219 1.15 -2.02 21.48
N ALA A 220 0.72 -2.74 22.50
CA ALA A 220 1.63 -3.41 23.41
C ALA A 220 2.29 -4.59 22.67
N CYS A 221 3.57 -4.81 22.92
CA CYS A 221 4.19 -6.09 22.55
C CYS A 221 3.46 -7.19 23.32
N ILE A 222 3.01 -8.23 22.61
CA ILE A 222 2.48 -9.43 23.25
C ILE A 222 3.66 -10.02 24.05
N CYS A 223 3.63 -9.87 25.37
CA CYS A 223 4.43 -10.71 26.23
C CYS A 223 3.80 -12.10 26.12
N GLU A 224 4.37 -12.98 25.30
CA GLU A 224 4.09 -14.41 25.42
C GLU A 224 4.52 -14.83 26.83
N GLU A 225 3.56 -14.96 27.73
CA GLU A 225 3.79 -15.60 29.03
C GLU A 225 4.06 -17.09 28.77
N SER A 226 5.33 -17.45 28.92
CA SER A 226 5.88 -18.81 29.00
C SER A 226 5.46 -19.53 30.27
#